data_AF-A0A382YDR4-F1
#
_entry.id   AF-A0A382YDR4-F1
#
_cell.length_a   1.000
_cell.length_b   1.000
_cell.length_c   1.000
_cell.angle_alpha   90.00
_cell.angle_beta   90.00
_cell.angle_gamma   90.00
#
_symmetry.space_group_name_H-M   'P 1'
#
loop_
_entity.id
_entity.type
_entity.pdbx_description
1 polymer ?
#
loop_
_entity_poly.entity_id
_entity_poly.type
_entity_poly.pdbx_seq_one_letter_code
_entity_poly.pdbx_strand_id
1 'polypeptide(L)' 'MADLLQLPEGAIGVITAINGGARILSEDNKLITVKAGTPIHLNDEIQTAKDSKLAFALSDETIMTMESSARLIV' A
#
# COMPACT_ATOMS: atom_id res chain seq x y z
N MET A 1 25.42 -1.38 0.39
CA MET A 1 24.51 -0.21 0.32
C MET A 1 23.13 -0.80 0.13
N ALA A 2 22.17 -0.50 1.01
CA ALA A 2 20.84 -1.09 0.94
C ALA A 2 20.18 -0.62 -0.35
N ASP A 3 19.76 -1.56 -1.19
CA ASP A 3 19.02 -1.28 -2.42
C ASP A 3 17.78 -0.47 -2.02
N LEU A 4 17.71 0.78 -2.49
CA LEU A 4 16.45 1.52 -2.46
C LEU A 4 15.43 0.64 -3.17
N LEU A 5 14.34 0.33 -2.47
CA LEU A 5 13.17 -0.41 -2.93
C LEU A 5 13.03 -0.29 -4.46
N GLN A 6 13.45 -1.30 -5.22
CA GLN A 6 13.19 -1.35 -6.66
C GLN A 6 11.67 -1.49 -6.82
N LEU A 7 11.01 -0.34 -6.93
CA LEU A 7 9.58 -0.27 -7.18
C LEU A 7 9.32 -0.79 -8.60
N PRO A 8 8.29 -1.62 -8.79
CA PRO A 8 7.83 -1.97 -10.13
C PRO A 8 7.55 -0.73 -10.96
N GLU A 9 7.67 -0.83 -12.29
CA GLU A 9 7.45 0.28 -13.20
C GLU A 9 6.08 0.93 -12.96
N GLY A 10 6.07 2.24 -12.69
CA GLY A 10 4.86 3.02 -12.41
C GLY A 10 4.36 2.98 -10.95
N ALA A 11 4.97 2.17 -10.08
CA ALA A 11 4.63 2.19 -8.66
C ALA A 11 5.26 3.42 -7.97
N ILE A 12 4.46 4.10 -7.15
CA ILE A 12 4.86 5.28 -6.37
C ILE A 12 5.26 4.91 -4.93
N GLY A 13 4.98 3.67 -4.51
CA GLY A 13 5.32 3.16 -3.20
C GLY A 13 5.10 1.65 -3.08
N VAL A 14 5.30 1.15 -1.86
CA VAL A 14 5.17 -0.27 -1.54
C VAL A 14 4.66 -0.47 -0.12
N ILE A 15 3.81 -1.47 0.05
CA ILE A 15 3.37 -1.93 1.36
C ILE A 15 4.55 -2.55 2.09
N THR A 16 4.95 -1.96 3.21
CA THR A 16 6.10 -2.41 4.01
C THR A 16 5.69 -3.41 5.08
N ALA A 17 4.50 -3.24 5.67
CA ALA A 17 3.96 -4.16 6.66
C ALA A 17 2.43 -4.20 6.64
N ILE A 18 1.87 -5.35 6.99
CA ILE A 18 0.43 -5.51 7.21
C ILE A 18 0.19 -6.52 8.34
N ASN A 19 -0.73 -6.17 9.23
CA ASN A 19 -1.34 -7.07 10.19
C ASN A 19 -2.86 -7.04 9.97
N GLY A 20 -3.50 -8.21 9.87
CA GLY A 20 -4.90 -8.33 9.46
C GLY A 20 -5.10 -8.26 7.93
N GLY A 21 -6.28 -7.81 7.49
CA GLY A 21 -6.66 -7.73 6.07
C GLY A 21 -6.66 -6.31 5.51
N ALA A 22 -6.23 -6.15 4.26
CA ALA A 22 -6.43 -4.94 3.49
C ALA A 22 -6.55 -5.27 2.00
N ARG A 23 -7.15 -4.36 1.24
CA ARG A 23 -7.31 -4.48 -0.21
C ARG A 23 -7.02 -3.14 -0.87
N ILE A 24 -6.48 -3.20 -2.08
CA ILE A 24 -6.34 -2.06 -2.97
C ILE A 24 -7.39 -2.21 -4.07
N LEU A 25 -8.16 -1.17 -4.33
CA LEU A 25 -8.92 -1.02 -5.56
C LEU A 25 -8.09 -0.15 -6.50
N SER A 26 -7.57 -0.75 -7.57
CA SER A 26 -6.75 -0.02 -8.55
C SER A 26 -7.61 0.91 -9.41
N GLU A 27 -6.98 1.82 -10.14
CA GLU A 27 -7.64 2.69 -11.14
C GLU A 27 -8.50 1.89 -12.15
N ASP A 28 -8.01 0.71 -12.57
CA ASP A 28 -8.73 -0.24 -13.44
C ASP A 28 -9.93 -0.96 -12.77
N ASN A 29 -10.34 -0.57 -11.55
CA ASN A 29 -11.31 -1.27 -10.71
C ASN A 29 -10.93 -2.73 -10.35
N LYS A 30 -9.64 -3.07 -10.38
CA LYS A 30 -9.18 -4.40 -9.94
C LYS A 30 -8.98 -4.40 -8.43
N LEU A 31 -9.53 -5.41 -7.77
CA LEU A 31 -9.29 -5.65 -6.36
C LEU A 31 -8.03 -6.49 -6.18
N ILE A 32 -7.06 -5.94 -5.47
CA ILE A 32 -5.77 -6.55 -5.16
C ILE A 32 -5.73 -6.80 -3.65
N THR A 33 -5.49 -8.06 -3.25
CA THR A 33 -5.23 -8.39 -1.85
C THR A 33 -3.86 -7.87 -1.44
N VAL A 34 -3.81 -7.11 -0.35
CA VAL A 34 -2.57 -6.50 0.13
C VAL A 34 -1.72 -7.51 0.90
N LYS A 35 -0.41 -7.49 0.63
CA LYS A 35 0.63 -8.15 1.40
C LYS A 35 1.87 -7.26 1.45
N ALA A 36 2.83 -7.57 2.32
CA ALA A 36 4.13 -6.91 2.29
C ALA A 36 4.77 -7.09 0.89
N GLY A 37 5.32 -6.02 0.33
CA GLY A 37 5.85 -5.96 -1.03
C GLY A 37 4.80 -5.67 -2.11
N THR A 38 3.51 -5.55 -1.79
CA THR A 38 2.50 -5.12 -2.78
C THR A 38 2.82 -3.68 -3.25
N PRO A 39 2.96 -3.44 -4.56
CA PRO A 39 3.19 -2.10 -5.08
C PRO A 39 1.94 -1.23 -4.93
N ILE A 40 2.15 0.07 -4.75
CA ILE A 40 1.13 1.11 -4.73
C ILE A 40 1.34 1.97 -5.96
N HIS A 41 0.28 2.18 -6.73
CA HIS A 41 0.26 3.07 -7.88
C HIS A 41 -0.54 4.32 -7.55
N LEU A 42 -0.36 5.36 -8.36
CA LEU A 42 -1.18 6.56 -8.26
C LEU A 42 -2.66 6.20 -8.51
N ASN A 43 -3.58 6.87 -7.81
CA ASN A 43 -5.03 6.62 -7.83
C ASN A 43 -5.48 5.29 -7.23
N ASP A 44 -4.56 4.51 -6.62
CA ASP A 44 -4.96 3.32 -5.87
C ASP A 44 -5.75 3.72 -4.62
N GLU A 45 -6.85 3.01 -4.38
CA GLU A 45 -7.63 3.15 -3.17
C GLU A 45 -7.30 2.02 -2.19
N ILE A 46 -6.55 2.34 -1.14
CA ILE A 46 -6.18 1.42 -0.07
C ILE A 46 -7.28 1.39 0.98
N GLN A 47 -7.77 0.20 1.30
CA GLN A 47 -8.79 -0.03 2.34
C GLN A 47 -8.31 -1.05 3.37
N THR A 48 -8.30 -0.68 4.65
CA THR A 48 -7.99 -1.58 5.77
C THR A 48 -9.28 -2.17 6.36
N ALA A 49 -9.24 -3.45 6.72
CA ALA A 49 -10.29 -4.12 7.46
C ALA A 49 -10.42 -3.61 8.93
N LYS A 50 -11.44 -4.10 9.63
CA LYS A 50 -11.82 -3.66 10.99
C LYS A 50 -10.75 -3.92 12.06
N ASP A 51 -9.95 -4.95 11.89
CA ASP A 51 -8.90 -5.33 12.86
C ASP A 51 -7.53 -5.40 12.14
N SER A 52 -7.25 -4.41 11.28
CA SER A 52 -5.99 -4.37 10.56
C SER A 52 -5.22 -3.07 10.73
N LYS A 53 -3.92 -3.20 10.52
CA LYS A 53 -2.95 -2.11 10.53
C LYS A 53 -2.00 -2.32 9.36
N LEU A 54 -1.76 -1.26 8.61
CA LEU A 54 -0.98 -1.27 7.39
C LEU A 54 0.06 -0.17 7.45
N ALA A 55 1.27 -0.46 7.00
CA ALA A 55 2.33 0.52 6.80
C ALA A 55 2.81 0.44 5.35
N PHE A 56 3.10 1.59 4.77
CA PHE A 56 3.67 1.69 3.43
C PHE A 56 4.67 2.81 3.34
N ALA A 57 5.62 2.64 2.42
CA ALA A 57 6.63 3.63 2.10
C ALA A 57 6.42 4.10 0.66
N LEU A 58 6.49 5.40 0.45
CA LEU A 58 6.53 6.01 -0.87
C LEU A 58 7.98 6.11 -1.36
N SER A 59 8.13 6.35 -2.66
CA SER A 59 9.43 6.53 -3.34
C SER A 59 10.24 7.72 -2.80
N ASP A 60 9.59 8.69 -2.17
CA ASP A 60 10.20 9.86 -1.53
C ASP A 60 10.60 9.62 -0.06
N GLU A 61 10.64 8.36 0.37
CA GLU A 61 10.94 7.91 1.73
C GLU A 61 9.86 8.29 2.77
N THR A 62 8.73 8.85 2.35
CA THR A 62 7.58 9.08 3.23
C THR A 62 7.02 7.74 3.69
N ILE A 63 6.94 7.55 5.01
CA ILE A 63 6.30 6.38 5.61
C ILE A 63 4.94 6.78 6.15
N MET A 64 3.90 6.08 5.70
CA MET A 64 2.54 6.25 6.19
C MET A 64 2.03 4.98 6.87
N THR A 65 1.20 5.17 7.88
CA THR A 65 0.53 4.09 8.60
C THR A 65 -0.97 4.31 8.58
N MET A 66 -1.72 3.26 8.24
CA MET A 66 -3.18 3.23 8.28
C MET A 66 -3.64 2.29 9.40
N GLU A 67 -4.48 2.81 10.28
CA GLU A 67 -5.18 2.03 11.29
C GLU A 67 -6.41 1.34 10.68
N SER A 68 -7.22 0.70 11.52
CA SER A 68 -8.35 -0.10 11.08
C SER A 68 -9.49 0.69 10.45
N SER A 69 -10.24 0.03 9.56
CA SER A 69 -11.41 0.59 8.87
C SER A 69 -11.14 1.92 8.16
N ALA A 70 -9.90 2.13 7.72
CA ALA A 70 -9.46 3.33 7.04
C ALA A 70 -9.53 3.14 5.52
N ARG A 71 -9.73 4.25 4.83
CA ARG A 71 -9.70 4.37 3.38
C ARG A 71 -8.80 5.53 3.01
N LEU A 72 -7.84 5.30 2.11
CA LEU A 72 -6.96 6.30 1.57
C LEU A 72 -6.92 6.15 0.04
N ILE A 73 -7.04 7.27 -0.66
CA ILE A 73 -6.74 7.35 -2.09
C ILE A 73 -5.37 8.00 -2.18
N VAL A 74 -4.45 7.35 -2.89
CA VAL A 74 -3.07 7.79 -3.05
C VAL A 74 -2.90 8.63 -4.30
#